data_AF-S8CPW3-F1
#
_entry.id   AF-S8CPW3-F1
#
_cell.length_a   1.000
_cell.length_b   1.000
_cell.length_c   1.000
_cell.angle_alpha   90.00
_cell.angle_beta   90.00
_cell.angle_gamma   90.00
#
_symmetry.space_group_name_H-M   'P 1'
#
loop_
_entity.id
_entity.type
_entity.pdbx_description
1 polymer ?
#
loop_
_entity_poly.entity_id
_entity_poly.type
_entity_poly.pdbx_seq_one_letter_code
_entity_poly.pdbx_strand_id
1 'polypeptide(L)'
;MAKQVGNKQVIFKAFVTGFPKESDMAIATSTIDLSLPPPDGAILIKNLYLSCDPYMRNRMSKTEGNYRESFTPGSPISGYGVAEVVESSNPNFKKGELIWGATNWEQYSLIKSLPPLGFSKIPHTDLPLSYYTGILGMPGVTAYFGFHDICSPKQGETVFVSAASGAVGQLVGQFAKLKGCYVVGSAGSSEKVDLLKTKFGFHDAFNYKEETDLNAALKRYFPDGIDIYFENVGGKMLDAVLLNMRIRGRIAACGMISQYNLESHEGVQNLFALITKRIRVEGFVAFDYFPQYQKFIDAVLPLIKQGEITYLEDIAEGIENAPGALIGLFHGRNVGKQVVALAH
;
A
#
# COMPACT_ATOMS: atom_id res chain seq x y z
N MET A 1 3.54 -12.05 -39.37
CA MET A 1 2.17 -11.57 -39.09
C MET A 1 2.09 -11.28 -37.60
N ALA A 2 1.63 -10.10 -37.23
CA ALA A 2 1.53 -9.68 -35.85
C ALA A 2 0.48 -10.54 -35.12
N LYS A 3 0.83 -11.14 -33.99
CA LYS A 3 -0.07 -12.04 -33.25
C LYS A 3 -1.00 -11.20 -32.40
N GLN A 4 -2.20 -10.90 -32.91
CA GLN A 4 -3.24 -10.24 -32.10
C GLN A 4 -3.82 -11.22 -31.09
N VAL A 5 -4.05 -10.73 -29.86
CA VAL A 5 -4.68 -11.50 -28.78
C VAL A 5 -5.77 -10.68 -28.10
N GLY A 6 -6.71 -11.35 -27.44
CA GLY A 6 -7.65 -10.69 -26.53
C GLY A 6 -6.93 -10.14 -25.31
N ASN A 7 -7.33 -8.95 -24.86
CA ASN A 7 -6.75 -8.26 -23.71
C ASN A 7 -7.89 -7.80 -22.80
N LYS A 8 -8.17 -8.55 -21.73
CA LYS A 8 -9.13 -8.14 -20.71
C LYS A 8 -8.59 -6.95 -19.92
N GLN A 9 -9.48 -6.01 -19.58
CA GLN A 9 -9.16 -4.75 -18.92
C GLN A 9 -10.22 -4.43 -17.86
N VAL A 10 -9.83 -3.73 -16.80
CA VAL A 10 -10.74 -3.10 -15.84
C VAL A 10 -10.86 -1.61 -16.18
N ILE A 11 -11.98 -1.23 -16.78
CA ILE A 11 -12.27 0.13 -17.22
C ILE A 11 -12.88 0.93 -16.08
N PHE A 12 -12.31 2.09 -15.80
CA PHE A 12 -12.90 3.08 -14.89
C PHE A 12 -14.03 3.82 -15.61
N LYS A 13 -15.28 3.73 -15.12
CA LYS A 13 -16.44 4.26 -15.87
C LYS A 13 -16.64 5.75 -15.70
N ALA A 14 -16.59 6.24 -14.47
CA ALA A 14 -16.91 7.62 -14.13
C ALA A 14 -16.32 7.98 -12.76
N PHE A 15 -16.20 9.28 -12.49
CA PHE A 15 -15.75 9.77 -11.19
C PHE A 15 -16.69 9.33 -10.06
N VAL A 16 -16.07 9.02 -8.91
CA VAL A 16 -16.74 8.51 -7.72
C VAL A 16 -16.78 9.59 -6.64
N THR A 17 -17.96 9.73 -6.05
CA THR A 17 -18.21 10.44 -4.79
C THR A 17 -18.56 9.42 -3.71
N GLY A 18 -18.04 9.60 -2.50
CA GLY A 18 -18.28 8.64 -1.41
C GLY A 18 -17.53 7.32 -1.59
N PHE A 19 -18.14 6.21 -1.14
CA PHE A 19 -17.57 4.87 -1.28
C PHE A 19 -17.67 4.36 -2.74
N PRO A 20 -16.59 3.76 -3.30
CA PRO A 20 -16.63 3.15 -4.61
C PRO A 20 -17.45 1.86 -4.60
N LYS A 21 -18.11 1.58 -5.72
CA LYS A 21 -18.90 0.38 -5.97
C LYS A 21 -18.35 -0.37 -7.18
N GLU A 22 -18.60 -1.67 -7.27
CA GLU A 22 -18.09 -2.48 -8.39
C GLU A 22 -18.62 -1.97 -9.73
N SER A 23 -19.84 -1.40 -9.71
CA SER A 23 -20.49 -0.76 -10.85
C SER A 23 -19.76 0.46 -11.41
N ASP A 24 -18.84 1.07 -10.66
CA ASP A 24 -18.00 2.20 -11.10
C ASP A 24 -16.84 1.73 -11.99
N MET A 25 -16.67 0.41 -12.10
CA MET A 25 -15.72 -0.27 -12.95
C MET A 25 -16.46 -1.21 -13.92
N ALA A 26 -15.81 -1.59 -15.01
CA ALA A 26 -16.32 -2.61 -15.92
C ALA A 26 -15.20 -3.47 -16.47
N ILE A 27 -15.45 -4.78 -16.57
CA ILE A 27 -14.59 -5.67 -17.33
C ILE A 27 -14.91 -5.49 -18.81
N ALA A 28 -13.89 -5.16 -19.60
CA ALA A 28 -13.97 -5.09 -21.06
C ALA A 28 -12.87 -5.96 -21.66
N THR A 29 -13.07 -6.41 -22.90
CA THR A 29 -12.03 -7.11 -23.66
C THR A 29 -11.72 -6.29 -24.90
N SER A 30 -10.47 -5.83 -25.01
CA SER A 30 -9.94 -5.23 -26.23
C SER A 30 -9.09 -6.26 -26.99
N THR A 31 -8.54 -5.85 -28.14
CA THR A 31 -7.51 -6.61 -28.84
C THR A 31 -6.20 -5.85 -28.77
N ILE A 32 -5.09 -6.57 -28.62
CA ILE A 32 -3.75 -5.98 -28.59
C ILE A 32 -2.83 -6.73 -29.55
N ASP A 33 -1.96 -5.99 -30.22
CA ASP A 33 -0.90 -6.54 -31.05
C ASP A 33 0.32 -6.87 -30.18
N LEU A 34 0.86 -8.09 -30.30
CA LEU A 34 2.07 -8.50 -29.57
C LEU A 34 3.38 -8.02 -30.23
N SER A 35 3.30 -7.21 -31.29
CA SER A 35 4.42 -6.49 -31.87
C SER A 35 4.47 -5.04 -31.38
N LEU A 36 5.67 -4.44 -31.38
CA LEU A 36 5.83 -3.04 -30.99
C LEU A 36 5.46 -2.10 -32.14
N PRO A 37 4.51 -1.18 -31.93
CA PRO A 37 4.34 -0.07 -32.85
C PRO A 37 5.51 0.92 -32.70
N PRO A 38 5.85 1.69 -33.74
CA PRO A 38 6.70 2.87 -33.60
C PRO A 38 6.10 3.87 -32.58
N PRO A 39 6.90 4.72 -31.91
CA PRO A 39 8.33 4.95 -32.08
C PRO A 39 9.23 4.12 -31.14
N ASP A 40 10.55 4.29 -31.27
CA ASP A 40 11.58 3.66 -30.42
C ASP A 40 11.39 4.00 -28.92
N GLY A 41 11.72 3.04 -28.06
CA GLY A 41 11.61 3.17 -26.60
C GLY A 41 10.34 2.58 -25.98
N ALA A 42 9.42 2.06 -26.79
CA ALA A 42 8.21 1.38 -26.32
C ALA A 42 8.51 0.00 -25.71
N ILE A 43 7.68 -0.39 -24.74
CA ILE A 43 7.76 -1.69 -24.07
C ILE A 43 6.37 -2.31 -24.06
N LEU A 44 6.25 -3.54 -24.53
CA LEU A 44 5.06 -4.36 -24.38
C LEU A 44 5.29 -5.33 -23.23
N ILE A 45 4.36 -5.33 -22.27
CA ILE A 45 4.47 -6.14 -21.05
C ILE A 45 3.21 -7.00 -20.87
N LYS A 46 3.39 -8.22 -20.35
CA LYS A 46 2.30 -9.09 -19.87
C LYS A 46 2.22 -8.90 -18.36
N ASN A 47 1.12 -8.33 -17.87
CA ASN A 47 0.92 -8.15 -16.44
C ASN A 47 0.62 -9.51 -15.78
N LEU A 48 1.27 -9.78 -14.66
CA LEU A 48 1.17 -11.03 -13.91
C LEU A 48 0.43 -10.83 -12.59
N TYR A 49 0.72 -9.74 -11.88
CA TYR A 49 0.07 -9.39 -10.62
C TYR A 49 -0.27 -7.90 -10.60
N LEU A 50 -1.43 -7.58 -10.02
CA LEU A 50 -1.84 -6.20 -9.78
C LEU A 50 -1.98 -5.96 -8.27
N SER A 51 -1.63 -4.76 -7.87
CA SER A 51 -1.75 -4.27 -6.51
C SER A 51 -3.08 -3.56 -6.32
N CYS A 52 -3.83 -3.91 -5.27
CA CYS A 52 -4.91 -3.05 -4.77
C CYS A 52 -4.35 -2.20 -3.62
N ASP A 53 -4.25 -0.89 -3.82
CA ASP A 53 -3.74 0.05 -2.81
C ASP A 53 -4.78 1.12 -2.45
N PRO A 54 -4.93 1.52 -1.18
CA PRO A 54 -5.94 2.48 -0.76
C PRO A 54 -5.90 3.83 -1.49
N TYR A 55 -4.70 4.31 -1.88
CA TYR A 55 -4.54 5.59 -2.59
C TYR A 55 -5.28 5.62 -3.93
N MET A 56 -5.57 4.44 -4.53
CA MET A 56 -6.29 4.34 -5.79
C MET A 56 -7.67 4.97 -5.70
N ARG A 57 -8.32 4.95 -4.53
CA ARG A 57 -9.59 5.64 -4.32
C ARG A 57 -9.49 7.13 -4.59
N ASN A 58 -8.43 7.80 -4.13
CA ASN A 58 -8.27 9.25 -4.34
C ASN A 58 -8.21 9.59 -5.83
N ARG A 59 -7.69 8.68 -6.66
CA ARG A 59 -7.66 8.83 -8.12
C ARG A 59 -9.01 8.59 -8.79
N MET A 60 -9.99 7.99 -8.10
CA MET A 60 -11.35 7.82 -8.61
C MET A 60 -12.20 9.10 -8.46
N SER A 61 -11.75 10.10 -7.70
CA SER A 61 -12.43 11.40 -7.65
C SER A 61 -11.80 12.38 -8.64
N LYS A 62 -12.58 13.35 -9.12
CA LYS A 62 -12.07 14.45 -9.95
C LYS A 62 -11.40 15.48 -9.04
N THR A 63 -10.07 15.41 -8.91
CA THR A 63 -9.30 16.31 -8.04
C THR A 63 -8.23 17.06 -8.81
N GLU A 64 -8.00 18.32 -8.44
CA GLU A 64 -6.86 19.14 -8.89
C GLU A 64 -5.82 19.22 -7.76
N GLY A 65 -4.52 19.26 -8.11
CA GLY A 65 -3.43 19.51 -7.14
C GLY A 65 -2.99 18.33 -6.27
N ASN A 66 -3.44 17.10 -6.53
CA ASN A 66 -2.93 15.90 -5.87
C ASN A 66 -1.58 15.45 -6.46
N TYR A 67 -0.74 14.78 -5.65
CA TYR A 67 0.56 14.22 -6.10
C TYR A 67 0.43 13.13 -7.18
N ARG A 68 -0.78 12.64 -7.44
CA ARG A 68 -1.12 11.74 -8.55
C ARG A 68 -2.39 12.21 -9.25
N GLU A 69 -2.37 12.10 -10.57
CA GLU A 69 -3.50 12.44 -11.42
C GLU A 69 -4.69 11.48 -11.22
N SER A 70 -5.89 12.03 -11.36
CA SER A 70 -7.14 11.28 -11.37
C SER A 70 -7.16 10.28 -12.52
N PHE A 71 -7.88 9.16 -12.36
CA PHE A 71 -8.14 8.25 -13.45
C PHE A 71 -8.97 8.92 -14.54
N THR A 72 -8.76 8.49 -15.78
CA THR A 72 -9.53 8.96 -16.94
C THR A 72 -10.74 8.04 -17.14
N PRO A 73 -11.99 8.55 -17.04
CA PRO A 73 -13.18 7.79 -17.39
C PRO A 73 -13.07 7.17 -18.79
N GLY A 74 -13.51 5.92 -18.94
CA GLY A 74 -13.41 5.14 -20.17
C GLY A 74 -12.05 4.48 -20.41
N SER A 75 -11.05 4.70 -19.55
CA SER A 75 -9.72 4.09 -19.66
C SER A 75 -9.50 2.98 -18.63
N PRO A 76 -8.55 2.05 -18.87
CA PRO A 76 -8.11 1.11 -17.84
C PRO A 76 -7.66 1.81 -16.57
N ILE A 77 -8.00 1.25 -15.41
CA ILE A 77 -7.42 1.65 -14.12
C ILE A 77 -5.90 1.45 -14.17
N SER A 78 -5.13 2.33 -13.53
CA SER A 78 -3.68 2.16 -13.36
C SER A 78 -3.28 2.03 -11.90
N GLY A 79 -2.31 1.16 -11.63
CA GLY A 79 -1.83 0.84 -10.30
C GLY A 79 -0.42 0.25 -10.34
N TYR A 80 0.09 -0.17 -9.20
CA TYR A 80 1.31 -0.96 -9.19
C TYR A 80 1.04 -2.40 -9.63
N GLY A 81 2.01 -3.02 -10.28
CA GLY A 81 1.94 -4.41 -10.67
C GLY A 81 3.31 -5.00 -10.96
N VAL A 82 3.29 -6.30 -11.22
CA VAL A 82 4.43 -7.09 -11.67
C VAL A 82 4.12 -7.60 -13.07
N ALA A 83 5.09 -7.55 -13.97
CA ALA A 83 4.92 -7.90 -15.35
C ALA A 83 6.17 -8.56 -15.94
N GLU A 84 5.98 -9.27 -17.03
CA GLU A 84 7.04 -9.80 -17.90
C GLU A 84 7.12 -8.97 -19.18
N VAL A 85 8.33 -8.63 -19.61
CA VAL A 85 8.54 -7.94 -20.89
C VAL A 85 8.31 -8.92 -22.05
N VAL A 86 7.32 -8.65 -22.89
CA VAL A 86 7.00 -9.46 -24.07
C VAL A 86 7.85 -9.04 -25.27
N GLU A 87 8.02 -7.74 -25.44
CA GLU A 87 8.83 -7.13 -26.51
C GLU A 87 9.30 -5.73 -26.07
N SER A 88 10.51 -5.32 -26.47
CA SER A 88 11.02 -3.99 -26.12
C SER A 88 11.93 -3.39 -27.20
N SER A 89 11.69 -2.12 -27.54
CA SER A 89 12.62 -1.28 -28.29
C SER A 89 13.40 -0.34 -27.36
N ASN A 90 13.22 -0.48 -26.04
CA ASN A 90 13.97 0.26 -25.04
C ASN A 90 15.23 -0.54 -24.65
N PRO A 91 16.46 -0.01 -24.82
CA PRO A 91 17.69 -0.78 -24.57
C PRO A 91 17.87 -1.19 -23.10
N ASN A 92 17.15 -0.56 -22.17
CA ASN A 92 17.19 -0.91 -20.75
C ASN A 92 16.38 -2.17 -20.42
N PHE A 93 15.49 -2.63 -21.31
CA PHE A 93 14.59 -3.76 -21.05
C PHE A 93 14.69 -4.80 -22.15
N LYS A 94 14.69 -6.08 -21.78
CA LYS A 94 14.78 -7.20 -22.71
C LYS A 94 13.59 -8.12 -22.55
N LYS A 95 13.19 -8.77 -23.64
CA LYS A 95 12.18 -9.82 -23.65
C LYS A 95 12.47 -10.89 -22.58
N GLY A 96 11.44 -11.28 -21.83
CA GLY A 96 11.51 -12.25 -20.74
C GLY A 96 11.97 -11.66 -19.39
N GLU A 97 12.39 -10.39 -19.34
CA GLU A 97 12.72 -9.76 -18.06
C GLU A 97 11.46 -9.54 -17.22
N LEU A 98 11.55 -9.85 -15.93
CA LEU A 98 10.53 -9.56 -14.94
C LEU A 98 10.77 -8.19 -14.35
N ILE A 99 9.70 -7.40 -14.25
CA ILE A 99 9.73 -6.02 -13.79
C ILE A 99 8.55 -5.74 -12.87
N TRP A 100 8.68 -4.71 -12.05
CA TRP A 100 7.57 -4.15 -11.30
C TRP A 100 7.55 -2.62 -11.40
N GLY A 101 6.36 -2.04 -11.29
CA GLY A 101 6.16 -0.60 -11.41
C GLY A 101 4.70 -0.25 -11.69
N ALA A 102 4.46 0.99 -12.12
CA ALA A 102 3.12 1.43 -12.50
C ALA A 102 2.71 0.83 -13.84
N THR A 103 1.59 0.11 -13.87
CA THR A 103 0.98 -0.51 -15.06
C THR A 103 -0.54 -0.31 -15.04
N ASN A 104 -1.21 -0.76 -16.09
CA ASN A 104 -2.67 -0.76 -16.16
C ASN A 104 -3.25 -2.08 -15.65
N TRP A 105 -4.50 -2.02 -15.22
CA TRP A 105 -5.32 -3.17 -14.86
C TRP A 105 -5.86 -3.83 -16.13
N GLU A 106 -4.97 -4.56 -16.79
CA GLU A 106 -5.20 -5.28 -18.03
C GLU A 106 -4.21 -6.45 -18.16
N GLN A 107 -4.43 -7.38 -19.07
CA GLN A 107 -3.53 -8.54 -19.24
C GLN A 107 -2.21 -8.16 -19.92
N TYR A 108 -2.25 -7.24 -20.87
CA TYR A 108 -1.09 -6.71 -21.58
C TYR A 108 -1.15 -5.19 -21.63
N SER A 109 -0.01 -4.55 -21.40
CA SER A 109 0.12 -3.08 -21.47
C SER A 109 1.20 -2.69 -22.47
N LEU A 110 0.85 -1.76 -23.37
CA LEU A 110 1.81 -1.09 -24.23
C LEU A 110 2.25 0.22 -23.56
N ILE A 111 3.49 0.25 -23.09
CA ILE A 111 4.10 1.41 -22.45
C ILE A 111 4.86 2.21 -23.51
N LYS A 112 4.23 3.28 -24.01
CA LYS A 112 4.81 4.17 -25.02
C LYS A 112 5.84 5.16 -24.45
N SER A 113 5.65 5.54 -23.19
CA SER A 113 6.59 6.35 -22.42
C SER A 113 6.67 5.76 -21.02
N LEU A 114 7.88 5.67 -20.48
CA LEU A 114 8.08 5.14 -19.14
C LEU A 114 7.32 6.00 -18.12
N PRO A 115 6.72 5.39 -17.08
CA PRO A 115 6.17 6.15 -15.96
C PRO A 115 7.29 6.98 -15.30
N PRO A 116 6.98 8.04 -14.54
CA PRO A 116 8.00 8.93 -13.96
C PRO A 116 9.11 8.24 -13.15
N LEU A 117 8.79 7.13 -12.48
CA LEU A 117 9.75 6.30 -11.74
C LEU A 117 10.40 5.18 -12.56
N GLY A 118 9.98 5.02 -13.81
CA GLY A 118 10.31 3.86 -14.63
C GLY A 118 9.79 2.54 -14.05
N PHE A 119 10.37 1.46 -14.54
CA PHE A 119 10.19 0.12 -13.99
C PHE A 119 11.48 -0.33 -13.31
N SER A 120 11.32 -1.07 -12.22
CA SER A 120 12.43 -1.75 -11.55
C SER A 120 12.47 -3.20 -12.01
N LYS A 121 13.66 -3.69 -12.37
CA LYS A 121 13.87 -5.11 -12.69
C LYS A 121 13.75 -5.95 -11.42
N ILE A 122 13.32 -7.19 -11.57
CA ILE A 122 13.21 -8.17 -10.48
C ILE A 122 14.40 -9.12 -10.56
N PRO A 123 15.45 -8.92 -9.73
CA PRO A 123 16.63 -9.79 -9.74
C PRO A 123 16.47 -11.06 -8.88
N HIS A 124 15.55 -11.06 -7.90
CA HIS A 124 15.38 -12.15 -6.94
C HIS A 124 14.12 -12.97 -7.26
N THR A 125 14.24 -13.81 -8.28
CA THR A 125 13.17 -14.73 -8.71
C THR A 125 13.06 -15.98 -7.84
N ASP A 126 13.94 -16.12 -6.84
CA ASP A 126 13.84 -17.13 -5.78
C ASP A 126 12.76 -16.80 -4.74
N LEU A 127 12.20 -15.59 -4.77
CA LEU A 127 11.06 -15.16 -3.95
C LEU A 127 9.77 -15.09 -4.77
N PRO A 128 8.58 -15.20 -4.14
CA PRO A 128 7.31 -15.04 -4.86
C PRO A 128 7.23 -13.71 -5.59
N LEU A 129 6.90 -13.72 -6.87
CA LEU A 129 6.82 -12.51 -7.68
C LEU A 129 5.78 -11.52 -7.15
N SER A 130 4.69 -12.01 -6.56
CA SER A 130 3.64 -11.22 -5.91
C SER A 130 4.20 -10.26 -4.85
N TYR A 131 5.32 -10.59 -4.19
CA TYR A 131 5.93 -9.76 -3.16
C TYR A 131 6.35 -8.38 -3.66
N TYR A 132 6.64 -8.23 -4.95
CA TYR A 132 6.98 -6.94 -5.57
C TYR A 132 5.76 -6.02 -5.74
N THR A 133 4.53 -6.50 -5.50
CA THR A 133 3.34 -5.64 -5.32
C THR A 133 3.18 -5.14 -3.88
N GLY A 134 3.98 -5.69 -2.96
CA GLY A 134 3.78 -5.60 -1.52
C GLY A 134 5.09 -5.37 -0.76
N ILE A 135 5.56 -6.39 -0.04
CA ILE A 135 6.72 -6.34 0.85
C ILE A 135 8.02 -5.91 0.16
N LEU A 136 8.24 -6.21 -1.11
CA LEU A 136 9.40 -5.76 -1.90
C LEU A 136 9.07 -4.59 -2.83
N GLY A 137 7.82 -4.15 -2.86
CA GLY A 137 7.34 -3.05 -3.70
C GLY A 137 7.10 -1.75 -2.93
N MET A 138 6.22 -0.92 -3.48
CA MET A 138 5.86 0.38 -2.89
C MET A 138 5.40 0.29 -1.42
N PRO A 139 4.55 -0.68 -0.98
CA PRO A 139 4.17 -0.79 0.43
C PRO A 139 5.34 -1.09 1.37
N GLY A 140 6.30 -1.93 0.95
CA GLY A 140 7.53 -2.20 1.71
C GLY A 140 8.39 -0.95 1.88
N VAL A 141 8.60 -0.20 0.79
CA VAL A 141 9.30 1.10 0.80
C VAL A 141 8.62 2.08 1.77
N THR A 142 7.29 2.15 1.71
CA THR A 142 6.47 3.00 2.59
C THR A 142 6.69 2.66 4.06
N ALA A 143 6.64 1.37 4.40
CA ALA A 143 6.85 0.90 5.77
C ALA A 143 8.28 1.20 6.26
N TYR A 144 9.28 0.89 5.43
CA TYR A 144 10.69 1.04 5.80
C TYR A 144 11.05 2.51 6.05
N PHE A 145 10.84 3.39 5.08
CA PHE A 145 11.24 4.80 5.23
C PHE A 145 10.31 5.56 6.18
N GLY A 146 9.01 5.27 6.17
CA GLY A 146 8.07 5.84 7.14
C GLY A 146 8.47 5.50 8.58
N PHE A 147 8.90 4.27 8.84
CA PHE A 147 9.33 3.89 10.18
C PHE A 147 10.73 4.40 10.48
N HIS A 148 11.74 4.07 9.68
CA HIS A 148 13.14 4.34 10.00
C HIS A 148 13.51 5.83 9.90
N ASP A 149 13.04 6.53 8.87
CA ASP A 149 13.43 7.92 8.64
C ASP A 149 12.43 8.86 9.35
N ILE A 150 11.12 8.73 9.04
CA ILE A 150 10.11 9.66 9.57
C ILE A 150 9.89 9.48 11.06
N CYS A 151 9.71 8.26 11.58
CA CYS A 151 9.55 8.07 13.03
C CYS A 151 10.86 8.21 13.81
N SER A 152 12.01 7.98 13.17
CA SER A 152 13.34 8.01 13.80
C SER A 152 13.40 7.21 15.12
N PRO A 153 13.14 5.88 15.08
CA PRO A 153 12.82 5.07 16.24
C PRO A 153 14.05 4.76 17.10
N LYS A 154 13.84 4.71 18.42
CA LYS A 154 14.83 4.30 19.41
C LYS A 154 14.38 3.02 20.12
N GLN A 155 15.35 2.22 20.52
CA GLN A 155 15.10 1.03 21.32
C GLN A 155 14.37 1.41 22.61
N GLY A 156 13.40 0.58 23.02
CA GLY A 156 12.60 0.79 24.23
C GLY A 156 11.41 1.74 24.07
N GLU A 157 11.25 2.42 22.94
CA GLU A 157 10.09 3.28 22.69
C GLU A 157 8.80 2.48 22.47
N THR A 158 7.66 3.11 22.76
CA THR A 158 6.32 2.55 22.50
C THR A 158 5.79 2.98 21.14
N VAL A 159 5.34 2.02 20.34
CA VAL A 159 4.89 2.21 18.96
C VAL A 159 3.46 1.74 18.82
N PHE A 160 2.59 2.63 18.35
CA PHE A 160 1.25 2.31 17.92
C PHE A 160 1.16 2.31 16.40
N VAL A 161 0.50 1.30 15.83
CA VAL A 161 0.25 1.20 14.38
C VAL A 161 -1.25 1.04 14.14
N SER A 162 -1.85 1.98 13.41
CA SER A 162 -3.24 1.82 12.95
C SER A 162 -3.31 1.04 11.64
N ALA A 163 -4.42 0.33 11.40
CA ALA A 163 -4.55 -0.63 10.29
C ALA A 163 -3.39 -1.64 10.23
N ALA A 164 -2.99 -2.15 11.40
CA ALA A 164 -1.73 -2.87 11.60
C ALA A 164 -1.63 -4.19 10.84
N SER A 165 -2.74 -4.82 10.46
CA SER A 165 -2.74 -6.06 9.66
C SER A 165 -2.71 -5.83 8.15
N GLY A 166 -2.72 -4.56 7.71
CA GLY A 166 -2.59 -4.20 6.30
C GLY A 166 -1.16 -4.38 5.77
N ALA A 167 -0.96 -4.09 4.49
CA ALA A 167 0.32 -4.26 3.80
C ALA A 167 1.49 -3.51 4.45
N VAL A 168 1.27 -2.24 4.81
CA VAL A 168 2.29 -1.37 5.43
C VAL A 168 2.40 -1.68 6.93
N GLY A 169 1.26 -1.72 7.63
CA GLY A 169 1.21 -1.88 9.07
C GLY A 169 1.88 -3.16 9.58
N GLN A 170 1.71 -4.28 8.86
CA GLN A 170 2.28 -5.56 9.29
C GLN A 170 3.81 -5.55 9.25
N LEU A 171 4.40 -4.76 8.35
CA LEU A 171 5.85 -4.59 8.23
C LEU A 171 6.37 -3.59 9.26
N VAL A 172 5.68 -2.46 9.45
CA VAL A 172 6.06 -1.45 10.46
C VAL A 172 6.15 -2.06 11.84
N GLY A 173 5.17 -2.89 12.21
CA GLY A 173 5.20 -3.56 13.51
C GLY A 173 6.40 -4.48 13.69
N GLN A 174 6.75 -5.25 12.66
CA GLN A 174 7.91 -6.14 12.68
C GLN A 174 9.23 -5.35 12.71
N PHE A 175 9.36 -4.27 11.93
CA PHE A 175 10.52 -3.39 12.00
C PHE A 175 10.67 -2.76 13.40
N ALA A 176 9.57 -2.36 14.03
CA ALA A 176 9.57 -1.85 15.39
C ALA A 176 9.98 -2.91 16.42
N LYS A 177 9.49 -4.15 16.27
CA LYS A 177 9.93 -5.29 17.09
C LYS A 177 11.42 -5.56 16.96
N LEU A 178 11.93 -5.64 15.72
CA LEU A 178 13.36 -5.83 15.44
C LEU A 178 14.22 -4.68 15.98
N LYS A 179 13.66 -3.46 16.07
CA LYS A 179 14.31 -2.30 16.70
C LYS A 179 14.30 -2.34 18.24
N GLY A 180 13.62 -3.30 18.84
CA GLY A 180 13.47 -3.45 20.29
C GLY A 180 12.46 -2.45 20.89
N CYS A 181 11.44 -2.05 20.13
CA CYS A 181 10.33 -1.24 20.60
C CYS A 181 9.20 -2.11 21.19
N TYR A 182 8.39 -1.55 22.09
CA TYR A 182 7.09 -2.12 22.46
C TYR A 182 6.05 -1.72 21.40
N VAL A 183 5.22 -2.65 20.94
CA VAL A 183 4.42 -2.46 19.71
C VAL A 183 2.99 -2.95 19.92
N VAL A 184 2.02 -2.08 19.69
CA VAL A 184 0.60 -2.40 19.72
C VAL A 184 -0.05 -2.01 18.39
N GLY A 185 -0.93 -2.86 17.88
CA GLY A 185 -1.65 -2.64 16.63
C GLY A 185 -3.16 -2.55 16.81
N SER A 186 -3.84 -1.78 15.95
CA SER A 186 -5.30 -1.87 15.81
C SER A 186 -5.70 -2.48 14.47
N ALA A 187 -6.73 -3.32 14.50
CA ALA A 187 -7.34 -3.93 13.32
C ALA A 187 -8.87 -3.97 13.43
N GLY A 188 -9.57 -4.30 12.34
CA GLY A 188 -11.04 -4.21 12.26
C GLY A 188 -11.79 -5.53 12.43
N SER A 189 -11.15 -6.59 12.91
CA SER A 189 -11.74 -7.90 13.23
C SER A 189 -10.87 -8.65 14.24
N SER A 190 -11.48 -9.56 15.02
CA SER A 190 -10.77 -10.40 16.01
C SER A 190 -9.73 -11.31 15.34
N GLU A 191 -10.04 -11.89 14.17
CA GLU A 191 -9.09 -12.67 13.36
C GLU A 191 -7.81 -11.88 13.06
N LYS A 192 -7.94 -10.62 12.65
CA LYS A 192 -6.78 -9.77 12.35
C LYS A 192 -6.01 -9.40 13.61
N VAL A 193 -6.69 -9.25 14.74
CA VAL A 193 -6.05 -9.02 16.05
C VAL A 193 -5.23 -10.24 16.46
N ASP A 194 -5.76 -11.45 16.28
CA ASP A 194 -5.03 -12.68 16.59
C ASP A 194 -3.80 -12.84 15.70
N LEU A 195 -3.92 -12.54 14.40
CA LEU A 195 -2.76 -12.54 13.49
C LEU A 195 -1.67 -11.57 13.91
N LEU A 196 -2.04 -10.37 14.41
CA LEU A 196 -1.05 -9.39 14.91
C LEU A 196 -0.22 -9.95 16.06
N LYS A 197 -0.87 -10.61 17.03
CA LYS A 197 -0.18 -11.15 18.21
C LYS A 197 0.59 -12.42 17.87
N THR A 198 0.00 -13.33 17.09
CA THR A 198 0.55 -14.67 16.85
C THR A 198 1.52 -14.74 15.69
N LYS A 199 1.17 -14.18 14.53
CA LYS A 199 1.95 -14.30 13.28
C LYS A 199 2.95 -13.16 13.12
N PHE A 200 2.57 -11.94 13.49
CA PHE A 200 3.42 -10.75 13.31
C PHE A 200 4.17 -10.33 14.58
N GLY A 201 3.94 -11.00 15.71
CA GLY A 201 4.70 -10.82 16.95
C GLY A 201 4.49 -9.47 17.65
N PHE A 202 3.39 -8.77 17.38
CA PHE A 202 3.00 -7.57 18.13
C PHE A 202 2.84 -7.94 19.62
N HIS A 203 3.20 -7.01 20.51
CA HIS A 203 3.07 -7.25 21.94
C HIS A 203 1.60 -7.28 22.37
N ASP A 204 0.79 -6.41 21.76
CA ASP A 204 -0.66 -6.47 21.91
C ASP A 204 -1.37 -5.96 20.66
N ALA A 205 -2.67 -6.19 20.58
CA ALA A 205 -3.53 -5.66 19.55
C ALA A 205 -5.00 -5.65 19.98
N PHE A 206 -5.79 -4.75 19.39
CA PHE A 206 -7.22 -4.64 19.69
C PHE A 206 -8.07 -4.40 18.44
N ASN A 207 -9.33 -4.83 18.51
CA ASN A 207 -10.31 -4.58 17.46
C ASN A 207 -10.94 -3.21 17.68
N TYR A 208 -10.58 -2.22 16.86
CA TYR A 208 -11.08 -0.85 17.04
C TYR A 208 -12.60 -0.72 16.87
N LYS A 209 -13.26 -1.70 16.22
CA LYS A 209 -14.72 -1.70 16.03
C LYS A 209 -15.49 -2.16 17.28
N GLU A 210 -14.82 -2.83 18.21
CA GLU A 210 -15.42 -3.33 19.45
C GLU A 210 -15.20 -2.36 20.63
N GLU A 211 -14.30 -1.38 20.47
CA GLU A 211 -14.02 -0.39 21.50
C GLU A 211 -14.98 0.79 21.40
N THR A 212 -15.70 1.08 22.49
CA THR A 212 -16.63 2.22 22.59
C THR A 212 -15.89 3.54 22.89
N ASP A 213 -14.69 3.47 23.46
CA ASP A 213 -13.82 4.60 23.76
C ASP A 213 -12.37 4.27 23.36
N LEU A 214 -11.92 4.83 22.24
CA LEU A 214 -10.56 4.64 21.73
C LEU A 214 -9.48 5.21 22.66
N ASN A 215 -9.77 6.29 23.39
CA ASN A 215 -8.82 6.88 24.33
C ASN A 215 -8.61 5.94 25.53
N ALA A 216 -9.68 5.37 26.08
CA ALA A 216 -9.59 4.37 27.14
C ALA A 216 -8.89 3.08 26.65
N ALA A 217 -9.17 2.63 25.43
CA ALA A 217 -8.48 1.49 24.83
C ALA A 217 -6.97 1.74 24.74
N LEU A 218 -6.55 2.87 24.18
CA LEU A 218 -5.13 3.20 24.06
C LEU A 218 -4.43 3.28 25.43
N LYS A 219 -5.04 3.89 26.46
CA LYS A 219 -4.47 3.90 27.82
C LYS A 219 -4.26 2.51 28.41
N ARG A 220 -5.14 1.55 28.10
CA ARG A 220 -5.04 0.15 28.56
C ARG A 220 -3.76 -0.51 28.07
N TYR A 221 -3.38 -0.25 26.83
CA TYR A 221 -2.20 -0.85 26.19
C TYR A 221 -0.93 0.00 26.32
N PHE A 222 -1.09 1.30 26.59
CA PHE A 222 -0.01 2.28 26.73
C PHE A 222 -0.17 3.09 28.03
N PRO A 223 0.01 2.47 29.21
CA PRO A 223 -0.13 3.17 30.49
C PRO A 223 0.84 4.36 30.62
N ASP A 224 2.02 4.25 30.01
CA ASP A 224 3.06 5.30 29.98
C ASP A 224 3.02 6.17 28.71
N GLY A 225 2.02 5.95 27.85
CA GLY A 225 1.79 6.67 26.59
C GLY A 225 2.56 6.13 25.38
N ILE A 226 2.38 6.82 24.25
CA ILE A 226 2.84 6.44 22.91
C ILE A 226 4.00 7.36 22.45
N ASP A 227 5.18 6.82 22.17
CA ASP A 227 6.30 7.59 21.60
C ASP A 227 6.15 7.78 20.09
N ILE A 228 5.70 6.74 19.38
CA ILE A 228 5.56 6.74 17.92
C ILE A 228 4.17 6.26 17.53
N TYR A 229 3.52 7.01 16.65
CA TYR A 229 2.32 6.57 15.95
C TYR A 229 2.58 6.48 14.45
N PHE A 230 2.43 5.28 13.88
CA PHE A 230 2.39 5.11 12.44
C PHE A 230 0.93 5.21 11.97
N GLU A 231 0.62 6.33 11.33
CA GLU A 231 -0.75 6.76 11.02
C GLU A 231 -1.17 6.33 9.61
N ASN A 232 -2.11 5.37 9.53
CA ASN A 232 -2.72 4.87 8.30
C ASN A 232 -4.23 5.17 8.18
N VAL A 233 -4.88 5.64 9.23
CA VAL A 233 -6.34 5.70 9.41
C VAL A 233 -6.89 7.12 9.54
N GLY A 234 -6.31 7.98 10.37
CA GLY A 234 -6.79 9.34 10.63
C GLY A 234 -8.02 9.41 11.55
N GLY A 235 -8.77 10.51 11.45
CA GLY A 235 -10.07 10.71 12.10
C GLY A 235 -10.04 10.52 13.61
N LYS A 236 -11.05 9.83 14.15
CA LYS A 236 -11.21 9.59 15.60
C LYS A 236 -10.03 8.85 16.24
N MET A 237 -9.33 8.00 15.49
CA MET A 237 -8.15 7.30 16.00
C MET A 237 -7.00 8.29 16.25
N LEU A 238 -6.73 9.19 15.30
CA LEU A 238 -5.72 10.23 15.47
C LEU A 238 -6.04 11.10 16.70
N ASP A 239 -7.30 11.50 16.83
CA ASP A 239 -7.76 12.34 17.94
C ASP A 239 -7.53 11.68 19.31
N ALA A 240 -7.80 10.37 19.42
CA ALA A 240 -7.52 9.58 20.62
C ALA A 240 -6.01 9.38 20.84
N VAL A 241 -5.22 9.17 19.78
CA VAL A 241 -3.76 9.01 19.90
C VAL A 241 -3.11 10.28 20.43
N LEU A 242 -3.49 11.47 19.96
CA LEU A 242 -2.93 12.75 20.42
C LEU A 242 -2.99 12.90 21.95
N LEU A 243 -4.09 12.44 22.57
CA LEU A 243 -4.27 12.42 24.02
C LEU A 243 -3.35 11.42 24.75
N ASN A 244 -2.90 10.37 24.07
CA ASN A 244 -2.05 9.30 24.61
C ASN A 244 -0.58 9.39 24.21
N MET A 245 -0.21 10.31 23.31
CA MET A 245 1.20 10.53 22.95
C MET A 245 2.04 10.97 24.15
N ARG A 246 3.31 10.58 24.16
CA ARG A 246 4.35 11.05 25.08
C ARG A 246 4.93 12.39 24.63
N ILE A 247 5.66 13.03 25.54
CA ILE A 247 6.43 14.24 25.23
C ILE A 247 7.47 13.93 24.15
N ARG A 248 7.56 14.77 23.12
CA ARG A 248 8.40 14.59 21.92
C ARG A 248 8.05 13.35 21.10
N GLY A 249 6.80 12.91 21.20
CA GLY A 249 6.27 11.85 20.35
C GLY A 249 6.29 12.23 18.86
N ARG A 250 6.25 11.22 17.99
CA ARG A 250 6.25 11.41 16.53
C ARG A 250 5.09 10.67 15.88
N ILE A 251 4.49 11.31 14.89
CA ILE A 251 3.42 10.74 14.07
C ILE A 251 3.89 10.76 12.61
N ALA A 252 4.10 9.59 12.02
CA ALA A 252 4.33 9.45 10.59
C ALA A 252 2.97 9.31 9.89
N ALA A 253 2.50 10.39 9.27
CA ALA A 253 1.23 10.43 8.55
C ALA A 253 1.38 9.78 7.17
N CYS A 254 1.30 8.44 7.16
CA CYS A 254 1.38 7.61 5.95
C CYS A 254 0.08 7.66 5.14
N GLY A 255 -1.06 7.63 5.82
CA GLY A 255 -2.37 7.59 5.20
C GLY A 255 -3.48 7.91 6.20
N MET A 256 -4.66 8.22 5.68
CA MET A 256 -5.84 8.50 6.50
C MET A 256 -7.07 7.83 5.89
N ILE A 257 -7.02 6.49 5.77
CA ILE A 257 -8.00 5.72 4.98
C ILE A 257 -9.45 5.89 5.45
N SER A 258 -9.70 6.25 6.72
CA SER A 258 -11.05 6.51 7.22
C SER A 258 -11.71 7.72 6.56
N GLN A 259 -10.90 8.61 5.97
CA GLN A 259 -11.35 9.88 5.39
C GLN A 259 -11.61 9.79 3.88
N TYR A 260 -11.01 8.81 3.17
CA TYR A 260 -10.93 8.77 1.70
C TYR A 260 -12.30 8.66 0.98
N ASN A 261 -13.32 8.20 1.69
CA ASN A 261 -14.67 8.01 1.14
C ASN A 261 -15.69 8.96 1.77
N LEU A 262 -15.26 9.91 2.61
CA LEU A 262 -16.16 10.89 3.21
C LEU A 262 -16.26 12.12 2.29
N GLU A 263 -17.48 12.64 2.13
CA GLU A 263 -17.68 13.92 1.42
C GLU A 263 -17.25 15.12 2.27
N SER A 264 -17.29 14.96 3.59
CA SER A 264 -16.76 15.92 4.55
C SER A 264 -15.83 15.21 5.53
N HIS A 265 -14.59 15.65 5.59
CA HIS A 265 -13.59 15.06 6.48
C HIS A 265 -13.94 15.30 7.95
N GLU A 266 -13.64 14.31 8.79
CA GLU A 266 -13.78 14.46 10.24
C GLU A 266 -12.76 15.47 10.78
N GLY A 267 -13.21 16.35 11.68
CA GLY A 267 -12.32 17.31 12.34
C GLY A 267 -11.53 16.68 13.50
N VAL A 268 -10.22 16.88 13.52
CA VAL A 268 -9.34 16.49 14.64
C VAL A 268 -9.32 17.63 15.67
N GLN A 269 -9.75 17.34 16.90
CA GLN A 269 -10.01 18.37 17.92
C GLN A 269 -8.83 18.58 18.87
N ASN A 270 -8.02 17.55 19.10
CA ASN A 270 -6.96 17.56 20.12
C ASN A 270 -5.60 18.05 19.62
N LEU A 271 -5.55 18.87 18.56
CA LEU A 271 -4.29 19.39 18.00
C LEU A 271 -3.49 20.26 19.00
N PHE A 272 -4.13 20.82 20.03
CA PHE A 272 -3.42 21.51 21.10
C PHE A 272 -2.42 20.60 21.85
N ALA A 273 -2.62 19.28 21.82
CA ALA A 273 -1.67 18.30 22.33
C ALA A 273 -0.30 18.39 21.63
N LEU A 274 -0.24 18.83 20.36
CA LEU A 274 1.01 19.00 19.64
C LEU A 274 1.92 20.01 20.33
N ILE A 275 1.35 21.10 20.85
CA ILE A 275 2.09 22.14 21.56
C ILE A 275 2.52 21.63 22.94
N THR A 276 1.56 21.14 23.74
CA THR A 276 1.83 20.74 25.13
C THR A 276 2.79 19.55 25.22
N LYS A 277 2.77 18.65 24.23
CA LYS A 277 3.65 17.48 24.19
C LYS A 277 4.80 17.62 23.19
N ARG A 278 4.92 18.71 22.45
CA ARG A 278 5.98 18.93 21.43
C ARG A 278 6.05 17.79 20.41
N ILE A 279 4.88 17.35 19.93
CA ILE A 279 4.77 16.24 18.99
C ILE A 279 5.15 16.73 17.59
N ARG A 280 5.93 15.93 16.85
CA ARG A 280 6.10 16.12 15.41
C ARG A 280 5.08 15.28 14.66
N VAL A 281 4.32 15.90 13.76
CA VAL A 281 3.48 15.20 12.78
C VAL A 281 4.05 15.49 11.41
N GLU A 282 4.36 14.44 10.66
CA GLU A 282 5.02 14.57 9.37
C GLU A 282 4.38 13.62 8.37
N GLY A 283 3.81 14.20 7.31
CA GLY A 283 3.38 13.45 6.13
C GLY A 283 4.58 13.12 5.26
N PHE A 284 4.52 11.97 4.60
CA PHE A 284 5.56 11.54 3.67
C PHE A 284 4.92 10.75 2.54
N VAL A 285 5.61 10.67 1.41
CA VAL A 285 5.14 9.94 0.24
C VAL A 285 6.25 9.03 -0.26
N ALA A 286 5.95 7.74 -0.48
CA ALA A 286 6.95 6.76 -0.90
C ALA A 286 7.64 7.13 -2.24
N PHE A 287 7.01 7.96 -3.07
CA PHE A 287 7.58 8.49 -4.32
C PHE A 287 8.96 9.11 -4.11
N ASP A 288 9.12 9.87 -3.03
CA ASP A 288 10.34 10.62 -2.73
C ASP A 288 11.51 9.70 -2.32
N TYR A 289 11.22 8.45 -2.00
CA TYR A 289 12.19 7.46 -1.51
C TYR A 289 12.62 6.43 -2.56
N PHE A 290 12.00 6.38 -3.74
CA PHE A 290 12.43 5.43 -4.78
C PHE A 290 13.86 5.62 -5.29
N PRO A 291 14.46 6.82 -5.31
CA PRO A 291 15.90 6.95 -5.55
C PRO A 291 16.76 6.15 -4.57
N GLN A 292 16.23 5.82 -3.39
CA GLN A 292 16.87 5.00 -2.35
C GLN A 292 16.33 3.56 -2.29
N TYR A 293 15.62 3.08 -3.32
CA TYR A 293 15.02 1.74 -3.33
C TYR A 293 16.03 0.62 -3.06
N GLN A 294 17.25 0.72 -3.58
CA GLN A 294 18.29 -0.28 -3.34
C GLN A 294 18.67 -0.39 -1.86
N LYS A 295 18.78 0.73 -1.14
CA LYS A 295 19.03 0.75 0.31
C LYS A 295 17.96 -0.03 1.08
N PHE A 296 16.70 0.11 0.65
CA PHE A 296 15.59 -0.64 1.22
C PHE A 296 15.71 -2.15 0.93
N ILE A 297 16.01 -2.54 -0.31
CA ILE A 297 16.18 -3.95 -0.69
C ILE A 297 17.32 -4.58 0.10
N ASP A 298 18.48 -3.93 0.19
CA ASP A 298 19.65 -4.43 0.91
C ASP A 298 19.35 -4.65 2.40
N ALA A 299 18.47 -3.83 2.99
CA ALA A 299 18.07 -3.95 4.39
C ALA A 299 17.03 -5.06 4.63
N VAL A 300 16.04 -5.21 3.74
CA VAL A 300 14.85 -6.06 3.99
C VAL A 300 15.01 -7.47 3.41
N LEU A 301 15.72 -7.62 2.28
CA LEU A 301 15.88 -8.92 1.64
C LEU A 301 16.53 -9.98 2.54
N PRO A 302 17.61 -9.69 3.31
CA PRO A 302 18.19 -10.67 4.22
C PRO A 302 17.20 -11.13 5.30
N LEU A 303 16.39 -10.21 5.83
CA LEU A 303 15.40 -10.50 6.87
C LEU A 303 14.31 -11.43 6.36
N ILE A 304 13.85 -11.25 5.11
CA ILE A 304 12.89 -12.17 4.47
C ILE A 304 13.53 -13.56 4.30
N LYS A 305 14.75 -13.62 3.75
CA LYS A 305 15.44 -14.90 3.48
C LYS A 305 15.79 -15.69 4.75
N GLN A 306 16.00 -14.98 5.87
CA GLN A 306 16.27 -15.58 7.18
C GLN A 306 14.99 -15.95 7.95
N GLY A 307 13.81 -15.58 7.44
CA GLY A 307 12.53 -15.81 8.11
C GLY A 307 12.26 -14.87 9.30
N GLU A 308 13.03 -13.79 9.43
CA GLU A 308 12.88 -12.77 10.48
C GLU A 308 11.70 -11.83 10.22
N ILE A 309 11.20 -11.78 8.98
CA ILE A 309 9.98 -11.08 8.59
C ILE A 309 9.00 -12.06 7.98
N THR A 310 7.79 -12.06 8.53
CA THR A 310 6.63 -12.75 8.00
C THR A 310 5.77 -11.80 7.17
N TYR A 311 5.19 -12.30 6.08
CA TYR A 311 4.30 -11.53 5.22
C TYR A 311 3.03 -12.31 4.91
N LEU A 312 1.89 -11.61 4.88
CA LEU A 312 0.59 -12.18 4.50
C LEU A 312 0.01 -11.41 3.33
N GLU A 313 -0.30 -12.16 2.27
CA GLU A 313 -1.02 -11.71 1.09
C GLU A 313 -2.45 -12.27 1.11
N ASP A 314 -3.37 -11.48 0.59
CA ASP A 314 -4.74 -11.85 0.27
C ASP A 314 -4.84 -11.81 -1.26
N ILE A 315 -4.95 -12.99 -1.89
CA ILE A 315 -4.83 -13.12 -3.35
C ILE A 315 -6.20 -13.39 -3.95
N ALA A 316 -6.64 -12.48 -4.81
CA ALA A 316 -7.79 -12.67 -5.68
C ALA A 316 -7.31 -13.19 -7.05
N GLU A 317 -7.84 -14.32 -7.50
CA GLU A 317 -7.48 -14.94 -8.79
C GLU A 317 -8.34 -14.36 -9.92
N GLY A 318 -7.71 -13.91 -11.01
CA GLY A 318 -8.39 -13.40 -12.20
C GLY A 318 -8.71 -11.90 -12.16
N ILE A 319 -8.59 -11.25 -13.32
CA ILE A 319 -8.82 -9.81 -13.47
C ILE A 319 -10.26 -9.40 -13.14
N GLU A 320 -11.20 -10.33 -13.30
CA GLU A 320 -12.62 -10.17 -13.01
C GLU A 320 -12.87 -9.82 -11.55
N ASN A 321 -11.99 -10.28 -10.65
CA ASN A 321 -12.10 -10.06 -9.21
C ASN A 321 -11.41 -8.76 -8.74
N ALA A 322 -10.68 -8.06 -9.62
CA ALA A 322 -9.94 -6.86 -9.25
C ALA A 322 -10.84 -5.72 -8.72
N PRO A 323 -12.01 -5.41 -9.32
CA PRO A 323 -12.94 -4.42 -8.76
C PRO A 323 -13.38 -4.74 -7.33
N GLY A 324 -13.81 -5.99 -7.11
CA GLY A 324 -14.27 -6.46 -5.80
C GLY A 324 -13.16 -6.44 -4.76
N ALA A 325 -11.94 -6.83 -5.14
CA ALA A 325 -10.75 -6.77 -4.31
C ALA A 325 -10.41 -5.33 -3.89
N LEU A 326 -10.42 -4.37 -4.82
CA LEU A 326 -10.17 -2.95 -4.52
C LEU A 326 -11.18 -2.39 -3.54
N ILE A 327 -12.47 -2.64 -3.78
CA ILE A 327 -13.55 -2.13 -2.92
C ILE A 327 -13.52 -2.80 -1.55
N GLY A 328 -13.04 -4.04 -1.49
CA GLY A 328 -12.83 -4.78 -0.25
C GLY A 328 -11.93 -4.05 0.75
N LEU A 329 -10.93 -3.30 0.26
CA LEU A 329 -10.02 -2.53 1.12
C LEU A 329 -10.76 -1.56 2.04
N PHE A 330 -11.74 -0.82 1.49
CA PHE A 330 -12.45 0.24 2.23
C PHE A 330 -13.48 -0.29 3.22
N HIS A 331 -13.77 -1.59 3.14
CA HIS A 331 -14.62 -2.31 4.08
C HIS A 331 -13.79 -3.21 5.02
N GLY A 332 -12.46 -3.20 4.86
CA GLY A 332 -11.54 -4.03 5.61
C GLY A 332 -11.75 -5.53 5.39
N ARG A 333 -12.15 -5.94 4.17
CA ARG A 333 -12.33 -7.36 3.82
C ARG A 333 -11.00 -8.11 3.71
N ASN A 334 -9.98 -7.48 3.14
CA ASN A 334 -8.67 -8.10 2.91
C ASN A 334 -7.97 -8.49 4.22
N VAL A 335 -7.37 -9.68 4.29
CA VAL A 335 -6.53 -10.13 5.41
C VAL A 335 -5.07 -10.17 4.96
N GLY A 336 -4.34 -9.06 5.18
CA GLY A 336 -2.99 -8.86 4.65
C GLY A 336 -2.97 -7.93 3.44
N LYS A 337 -1.94 -8.05 2.59
CA LYS A 337 -1.82 -7.27 1.36
C LYS A 337 -2.73 -7.83 0.27
N GLN A 338 -3.67 -7.03 -0.22
CA GLN A 338 -4.50 -7.44 -1.35
C GLN A 338 -3.71 -7.42 -2.67
N VAL A 339 -3.66 -8.57 -3.32
CA VAL A 339 -3.06 -8.80 -4.63
C VAL A 339 -4.13 -9.39 -5.56
N VAL A 340 -4.05 -9.07 -6.84
CA VAL A 340 -4.81 -9.77 -7.88
C VAL A 340 -3.81 -10.52 -8.76
N ALA A 341 -3.94 -11.84 -8.84
CA ALA A 341 -3.16 -12.67 -9.75
C ALA A 341 -3.87 -12.75 -11.11
N LEU A 342 -3.18 -12.35 -12.17
CA LEU A 342 -3.70 -12.42 -13.53
C LEU A 342 -3.37 -13.80 -14.09
N ALA A 343 -4.39 -14.66 -14.21
CA ALA A 343 -4.27 -16.08 -14.56
C ALA A 343 -3.15 -16.38 -15.58
N HIS A 344 -2.29 -17.33 -15.21
CA HIS A 344 -1.08 -17.71 -15.95
C HIS A 344 -1.35 -18.50 -17.23
#